data_AF-A0A1H5NL86-F1
#
_entry.id   AF-A0A1H5NL86-F1
#
_cell.length_a   1.000
_cell.length_b   1.000
_cell.length_c   1.000
_cell.angle_alpha   90.00
_cell.angle_beta   90.00
_cell.angle_gamma   90.00
#
_symmetry.space_group_name_H-M   'P 1'
#
loop_
_entity.id
_entity.type
_entity.pdbx_description
1 polymer ?
#
loop_
_entity_poly.entity_id
_entity_poly.type
_entity_poly.pdbx_seq_one_letter_code
_entity_poly.pdbx_strand_id
1 'polypeptide(L)'
;MGIRSFFGLDCEAAANACDRAAYNEAGLADKLRLRFHLFLCPPCKDYTRKSEKLSYLIKKADLKSCTDEEKAVLRQRMDEKNSESLN
;
A
#
# COMPACT_ATOMS: atom_id res chain seq x y z
N MET A 1 11.34 13.24 19.89
CA MET A 1 12.21 12.10 20.23
C MET A 1 11.32 10.88 20.45
N GLY A 2 11.13 10.06 19.42
CA GLY A 2 10.30 8.84 19.50
C GLY A 2 11.15 7.68 20.00
N ILE A 3 10.59 6.87 20.91
CA ILE A 3 11.20 5.65 21.43
C ILE A 3 11.39 4.70 20.23
N ARG A 4 12.64 4.48 19.81
CA ARG A 4 12.98 3.67 18.63
C ARG A 4 12.75 2.17 18.84
N SER A 5 12.75 1.72 20.09
CA SER A 5 12.63 0.32 20.47
C SER A 5 11.85 0.20 21.78
N PHE A 6 10.68 -0.44 21.73
CA PHE A 6 9.90 -0.75 22.94
C PHE A 6 9.19 -2.09 22.74
N PHE A 7 9.33 -3.01 23.71
CA PHE A 7 8.81 -4.39 23.68
C PHE A 7 9.37 -5.30 22.56
N GLY A 8 10.68 -5.27 22.31
CA GLY A 8 11.37 -6.27 21.46
C GLY A 8 10.99 -6.23 19.97
N LEU A 9 10.22 -5.22 19.55
CA LEU A 9 9.93 -4.92 18.16
C LEU A 9 10.42 -3.50 17.88
N ASP A 10 11.45 -3.38 17.06
CA ASP A 10 11.95 -2.08 16.60
C ASP A 10 10.95 -1.43 15.64
N CYS A 11 10.98 -0.10 15.57
CA CYS A 11 10.11 0.64 14.63
C CYS A 11 10.32 0.21 13.17
N GLU A 12 11.54 -0.21 12.81
CA GLU A 12 11.88 -0.72 11.47
C GLU A 12 11.26 -2.10 11.22
N ALA A 13 11.34 -2.99 12.20
CA ALA A 13 10.67 -4.29 12.16
C ALA A 13 9.14 -4.12 12.10
N ALA A 14 8.60 -3.13 12.83
CA ALA A 14 7.19 -2.76 12.78
C ALA A 14 6.78 -2.22 11.40
N ALA A 15 7.62 -1.41 10.75
CA ALA A 15 7.37 -0.91 9.40
C ALA A 15 7.31 -2.07 8.38
N ASN A 16 8.28 -2.98 8.40
CA ASN A 16 8.28 -4.16 7.54
C ASN A 16 7.05 -5.06 7.79
N ALA A 17 6.67 -5.24 9.05
CA ALA A 17 5.44 -5.98 9.39
C ALA A 17 4.16 -5.26 8.93
N CYS A 18 4.13 -3.91 8.95
CA CYS A 18 3.03 -3.13 8.38
C CYS A 18 2.91 -3.33 6.88
N ASP A 19 4.02 -3.27 6.16
CA ASP A 19 4.04 -3.44 4.70
C ASP A 19 3.56 -4.84 4.34
N ARG A 20 4.09 -5.89 5.00
CA ARG A 20 3.60 -7.27 4.84
C ARG A 20 2.11 -7.40 5.18
N ALA A 21 1.63 -6.71 6.21
CA ALA A 21 0.20 -6.74 6.56
C ALA A 21 -0.67 -6.07 5.48
N ALA A 22 -0.19 -5.02 4.82
CA ALA A 22 -0.89 -4.36 3.72
C ALA A 22 -1.06 -5.28 2.49
N TYR A 23 -0.09 -6.16 2.23
CA TYR A 23 -0.14 -7.16 1.16
C TYR A 23 -0.74 -8.51 1.60
N ASN A 24 -1.31 -8.60 2.82
CA ASN A 24 -1.82 -9.85 3.40
C ASN A 24 -0.78 -10.97 3.57
N GLU A 25 0.50 -10.63 3.57
CA GLU A 25 1.63 -11.54 3.77
C GLU A 25 2.01 -11.72 5.24
N ALA A 26 1.41 -10.93 6.15
CA ALA A 26 1.65 -11.05 7.58
C ALA A 26 0.76 -12.11 8.24
N GLY A 27 1.38 -13.02 9.00
CA GLY A 27 0.69 -13.99 9.84
C GLY A 27 -0.10 -13.34 10.99
N LEU A 28 -1.00 -14.12 11.62
CA LEU A 28 -1.84 -13.64 12.72
C LEU A 28 -1.04 -13.19 13.95
N ALA A 29 0.03 -13.92 14.29
CA ALA A 29 0.91 -13.60 15.42
C ALA A 29 1.72 -12.30 15.18
N ASP A 30 2.15 -12.05 13.95
CA ASP A 30 2.85 -10.81 13.57
C ASP A 30 1.93 -9.60 13.64
N LYS A 31 0.69 -9.75 13.18
CA LYS A 31 -0.34 -8.70 13.30
C LYS A 31 -0.62 -8.33 14.76
N LEU A 32 -0.65 -9.31 15.67
CA LEU A 32 -0.89 -9.06 17.08
C LEU A 32 0.29 -8.30 17.73
N ARG A 33 1.53 -8.74 17.48
CA ARG A 33 2.74 -8.03 17.95
C ARG A 33 2.80 -6.60 17.43
N LEU A 34 2.47 -6.42 16.14
CA LEU A 34 2.42 -5.11 15.51
C LEU A 34 1.36 -4.20 16.16
N ARG A 35 0.16 -4.72 16.45
CA ARG A 35 -0.91 -3.97 17.14
C ARG A 35 -0.47 -3.44 18.51
N PHE A 36 0.25 -4.25 19.29
CA PHE A 36 0.81 -3.81 20.58
C PHE A 36 1.85 -2.69 20.41
N HIS A 37 2.76 -2.81 19.43
CA HIS A 37 3.74 -1.76 19.15
C HIS A 37 3.07 -0.46 18.68
N LEU A 38 2.05 -0.54 17.82
CA LEU A 38 1.26 0.61 17.36
C LEU A 38 0.49 1.31 18.49
N PHE A 39 0.11 0.59 19.53
CA PHE A 39 -0.54 1.20 20.70
C PHE A 39 0.44 2.05 21.52
N LEU A 40 1.68 1.59 21.64
CA LEU A 40 2.72 2.21 22.48
C LEU A 40 3.57 3.25 21.71
N CYS A 41 3.63 3.15 20.39
CA CYS A 41 4.44 4.01 19.52
C CYS A 41 3.55 4.89 18.62
N PRO A 42 3.28 6.16 19.00
CA PRO A 42 2.50 7.10 18.22
C PRO A 42 2.97 7.30 16.76
N PRO A 43 4.28 7.44 16.45
CA PRO A 43 4.69 7.64 15.07
C PRO A 43 4.42 6.42 14.18
N CYS A 44 4.59 5.20 14.70
CA CYS A 44 4.22 3.99 13.99
C CYS A 44 2.70 3.92 13.79
N LYS A 45 1.90 4.30 14.80
CA LYS A 45 0.44 4.37 14.68
C LYS A 45 -0.01 5.30 13.57
N ASP A 46 0.62 6.47 13.46
CA ASP A 46 0.33 7.44 12.41
C ASP A 46 0.74 6.93 11.03
N TYR A 47 1.89 6.26 10.91
CA TYR A 47 2.33 5.61 9.68
C TYR A 47 1.31 4.57 9.19
N THR A 48 0.97 3.59 10.04
CA THR A 48 0.02 2.53 9.67
C THR A 48 -1.36 3.08 9.33
N ARG A 49 -1.86 4.05 10.10
CA ARG A 49 -3.17 4.68 9.83
C ARG A 49 -3.20 5.37 8.48
N LYS A 50 -2.09 6.01 8.05
CA LYS A 50 -2.01 6.62 6.71
C LYS A 50 -2.03 5.57 5.61
N SER A 51 -1.29 4.48 5.75
CA SER A 51 -1.26 3.38 4.77
C SER A 51 -2.60 2.67 4.65
N GLU A 52 -3.27 2.39 5.77
CA GLU A 52 -4.63 1.81 5.76
C GLU A 52 -5.65 2.76 5.12
N LYS A 53 -5.56 4.06 5.41
CA LYS A 53 -6.45 5.07 4.82
C LYS A 53 -6.26 5.16 3.30
N LEU A 54 -5.01 5.08 2.81
CA LEU A 54 -4.74 5.05 1.37
C LEU A 54 -5.38 3.82 0.71
N SER A 55 -5.13 2.63 1.26
CA SER A 55 -5.73 1.38 0.76
C SER A 55 -7.26 1.41 0.80
N TYR A 56 -7.85 1.98 1.84
CA TYR A 56 -9.29 2.16 1.93
C TYR A 56 -9.83 3.10 0.84
N LEU A 57 -9.18 4.24 0.60
CA LEU A 57 -9.58 5.18 -0.45
C LEU A 57 -9.46 4.58 -1.84
N ILE A 58 -8.37 3.84 -2.11
CA ILE A 58 -8.16 3.12 -3.37
C ILE A 58 -9.27 2.08 -3.59
N LYS A 59 -9.60 1.29 -2.56
CA LYS A 59 -10.72 0.33 -2.63
C LYS A 59 -12.08 1.01 -2.79
N LYS A 60 -12.29 2.14 -2.12
CA LYS A 60 -13.53 2.92 -2.18
C LYS A 60 -13.70 3.63 -3.54
N ALA A 61 -12.61 4.01 -4.18
CA ALA A 61 -12.63 4.61 -5.50
C ALA A 61 -13.10 3.64 -6.60
N ASP A 62 -13.35 2.37 -6.27
CA ASP A 62 -13.83 1.32 -7.18
C ASP A 62 -13.07 1.35 -8.50
N LEU A 63 -11.74 1.42 -8.40
CA LEU A 63 -10.85 1.50 -9.55
C LEU A 63 -10.99 0.20 -10.33
N LYS A 64 -11.80 0.25 -11.39
CA LYS A 64 -11.91 -0.84 -12.35
C LYS A 64 -10.59 -0.93 -13.10
N SER A 65 -9.92 -2.08 -12.97
CA SER A 65 -8.83 -2.42 -13.87
C SER A 65 -9.38 -2.44 -15.29
N CYS A 66 -8.72 -1.72 -16.19
CA CYS A 66 -9.05 -1.72 -17.62
C CYS A 66 -9.04 -3.16 -18.12
N THR A 67 -10.09 -3.59 -18.83
CA THR A 67 -10.13 -4.94 -19.40
C THR A 67 -9.08 -5.08 -20.50
N ASP A 68 -8.70 -6.31 -20.84
CA ASP A 68 -7.75 -6.55 -21.94
C ASP A 68 -8.25 -5.95 -23.26
N GLU A 69 -9.56 -5.93 -23.48
CA GLU A 69 -10.22 -5.33 -24.62
C GLU A 69 -10.06 -3.81 -24.62
N GLU A 70 -10.38 -3.13 -23.51
CA GLU A 70 -10.22 -1.68 -23.38
C GLU A 70 -8.75 -1.27 -23.50
N LYS A 71 -7.84 -2.09 -22.99
CA LYS A 71 -6.39 -1.88 -23.09
C LYS A 71 -5.89 -2.02 -24.52
N ALA A 72 -6.40 -2.99 -25.28
CA ALA A 72 -6.07 -3.17 -26.70
C ALA A 72 -6.53 -1.97 -27.52
N VAL A 73 -7.77 -1.50 -27.29
CA VAL A 73 -8.31 -0.31 -27.95
C VAL A 73 -7.53 0.96 -27.60
N LEU A 74 -7.10 1.11 -26.34
CA LEU A 74 -6.23 2.22 -25.92
C LEU A 74 -4.86 2.18 -26.63
N ARG A 75 -4.25 1.00 -26.74
CA ARG A 75 -2.97 0.82 -27.45
C ARG A 75 -3.09 1.18 -28.92
N GLN A 76 -4.13 0.68 -29.60
CA GLN A 76 -4.40 1.01 -30.99
C GLN A 76 -4.52 2.53 -31.21
N ARG A 77 -5.29 3.21 -30.35
CA ARG A 77 -5.43 4.68 -30.40
C ARG A 77 -4.11 5.42 -30.13
N MET A 78 -3.25 4.88 -29.28
CA MET A 78 -1.92 5.46 -29.04
C MET A 78 -1.00 5.27 -30.25
N ASP A 79 -1.04 4.10 -30.88
CA ASP A 79 -0.23 3.79 -32.07
C ASP A 79 -0.68 4.61 -33.28
N GLU A 80 -1.99 4.78 -33.49
CA GLU A 80 -2.55 5.65 -34.54
C GLU A 80 -2.08 7.10 -34.37
N LYS A 81 -2.24 7.69 -33.18
CA LYS A 81 -1.78 9.07 -32.92
C LYS A 81 -0.27 9.24 -33.04
N ASN A 82 0.50 8.21 -32.68
CA ASN A 82 1.95 8.24 -32.83
C ASN A 82 2.36 8.21 -34.31
N SER A 83 1.61 7.51 -35.16
CA SER A 83 1.82 7.50 -36.62
C SER A 83 1.34 8.78 -37.33
N GLU A 84 0.28 9.44 -36.84
CA GLU A 84 -0.15 10.76 -37.32
C GLU A 84 0.83 11.88 -36.95
N SER A 85 1.61 11.71 -35.88
CA SER A 85 2.62 12.70 -35.46
C SER A 85 3.93 12.61 -36.26
N LEU A 86 4.05 11.65 -37.17
CA LEU A 86 5.22 11.38 -38.02
C LEU A 86 4.96 11.70 -39.52
N ASN A 87 3.76 12.20 -39.87
CA ASN A 87 3.42 12.73 -41.19
C ASN A 87 3.22 14.25 -41.15
#